data_AF-A0A7V2UB05-F1
#
_entry.id   AF-A0A7V2UB05-F1
#
_cell.length_a   1.000
_cell.length_b   1.000
_cell.length_c   1.000
_cell.angle_alpha   90.00
_cell.angle_beta   90.00
_cell.angle_gamma   90.00
#
_symmetry.space_group_name_H-M   'P 1'
#
loop_
_entity.id
_entity.type
_entity.pdbx_description
1 polymer ?
#
loop_
_entity_poly.entity_id
_entity_poly.type
_entity_poly.pdbx_seq_one_letter_code
_entity_poly.pdbx_strand_id
1 'polypeptide(L)' 'EMIGADMSTVSKHLAILRAAGIVQDAKRGTQVFYNLRCPCILQFFQCVESVIATTAREQLALAGEVHV' A
#
# COMPACT_ATOMS: atom_id res chain seq x y z
N GLU A 1 16.66 7.48 8.02
CA GLU A 1 15.22 7.13 7.99
C GLU A 1 14.98 6.10 6.91
N MET A 2 14.18 5.06 7.17
CA MET A 2 13.97 3.94 6.22
C MET A 2 12.77 4.18 5.28
N ILE A 3 11.86 5.10 5.62
CA ILE A 3 10.57 5.31 4.94
C ILE A 3 10.07 6.77 4.95
N GLY A 4 10.90 7.73 5.39
CA GLY A 4 10.55 9.17 5.42
C GLY A 4 9.37 9.55 6.33
N ALA A 5 9.08 8.73 7.36
CA ALA A 5 8.01 8.96 8.33
C ALA A 5 8.55 8.79 9.76
N ASP A 6 7.97 9.52 10.72
CA ASP A 6 8.33 9.40 12.12
C ASP A 6 7.89 8.04 12.70
N MET A 7 8.60 7.59 13.74
CA MET A 7 8.37 6.27 14.33
C MET A 7 6.96 6.09 14.92
N SER A 8 6.30 7.16 15.37
CA SER A 8 4.95 7.07 15.93
C SER A 8 3.91 6.81 14.84
N THR A 9 4.09 7.45 13.67
CA THR A 9 3.28 7.22 12.47
C THR A 9 3.48 5.81 11.94
N VAL A 10 4.72 5.34 11.83
CA VAL A 10 5.01 3.97 11.38
C VAL A 10 4.39 2.93 12.33
N SER A 11 4.51 3.13 13.65
CA SER A 11 3.94 2.23 14.65
C SER A 11 2.41 2.15 14.58
N LYS A 12 1.73 3.29 14.37
CA LYS A 12 0.28 3.32 14.16
C LYS A 12 -0.14 2.54 12.91
N HIS A 13 0.53 2.74 11.78
CA HIS A 13 0.22 2.01 10.56
C HIS A 13 0.44 0.50 10.72
N LEU A 14 1.54 0.07 11.34
CA LEU A 14 1.79 -1.35 11.60
C LEU A 14 0.73 -1.97 12.51
N ALA A 15 0.21 -1.22 13.49
CA ALA A 15 -0.90 -1.69 14.32
C ALA A 15 -2.19 -1.90 13.51
N ILE A 16 -2.52 -0.99 12.59
CA ILE A 16 -3.67 -1.10 11.69
C ILE A 16 -3.50 -2.31 10.76
N LEU A 17 -2.34 -2.44 10.12
CA LEU A 17 -2.05 -3.54 9.19
C LEU A 17 -2.07 -4.91 9.90
N ARG A 18 -1.60 -4.97 11.15
CA ARG A 18 -1.67 -6.18 11.97
C ARG A 18 -3.12 -6.54 12.29
N ALA A 19 -3.92 -5.55 12.71
CA ALA A 19 -5.34 -5.76 13.01
C ALA A 19 -6.13 -6.24 11.78
N ALA A 20 -5.78 -5.75 10.59
CA ALA A 20 -6.33 -6.21 9.32
C ALA A 20 -5.81 -7.58 8.85
N GLY A 21 -4.85 -8.18 9.57
CA GLY A 21 -4.26 -9.48 9.22
C GLY A 21 -3.29 -9.44 8.04
N ILE A 22 -2.86 -8.26 7.59
CA ILE A 22 -1.95 -8.09 6.46
C ILE A 22 -0.51 -8.41 6.87
N VAL A 23 -0.12 -8.01 8.08
CA VAL A 23 1.19 -8.31 8.67
C VAL A 23 1.03 -9.10 9.97
N GLN A 24 2.09 -9.80 10.33
CA GLN A 24 2.25 -10.47 11.61
C GLN A 24 3.49 -9.96 12.33
N ASP A 25 3.46 -9.99 13.65
CA ASP A 25 4.57 -9.58 14.51
C ASP A 25 5.17 -10.73 15.31
N ALA A 26 6.47 -10.65 15.57
CA ALA A 26 7.22 -11.54 16.44
C ALA A 26 8.10 -10.71 17.37
N LYS A 27 7.85 -10.81 18.69
CA LYS A 27 8.66 -10.14 19.70
C LYS A 27 9.93 -10.94 19.99
N ARG A 28 11.09 -10.28 19.93
CA ARG A 28 12.41 -10.83 20.25
C ARG A 28 13.13 -9.88 21.20
N GLY A 29 13.07 -10.19 22.49
CA GLY A 29 13.56 -9.30 23.54
C GLY A 29 12.78 -7.97 23.56
N THR A 30 13.50 -6.86 23.39
CA THR A 30 12.91 -5.50 23.32
C THR A 30 12.48 -5.09 21.92
N GLN A 31 12.77 -5.91 20.90
CA GLN A 31 12.46 -5.60 19.51
C GLN A 31 11.23 -6.37 19.03
N VAL A 32 10.49 -5.76 18.10
CA VAL A 32 9.34 -6.36 17.42
C VAL A 32 9.64 -6.42 15.93
N PHE A 33 9.62 -7.62 15.37
CA PHE A 33 9.83 -7.87 13.96
C PHE A 33 8.50 -8.07 13.28
N TYR A 34 8.28 -7.41 12.14
CA TYR A 34 7.07 -7.55 11.34
C TYR A 34 7.36 -8.30 10.04
N ASN A 35 6.48 -9.23 9.69
CA ASN A 35 6.52 -9.96 8.42
C ASN A 35 5.16 -9.86 7.73
N LEU A 36 5.17 -9.89 6.40
CA LEU A 36 3.94 -9.92 5.62
C LEU A 36 3.25 -11.28 5.78
N ARG A 37 1.96 -11.27 6.11
CA ARG A 37 1.11 -12.48 6.24
C ARG A 37 0.35 -12.76 4.95
N CYS A 38 -0.12 -11.74 4.25
CA CYS A 38 -0.68 -11.86 2.89
C CYS A 38 0.33 -11.38 1.85
N PRO A 39 1.23 -12.27 1.34
CA PRO A 39 2.13 -11.91 0.24
C PRO A 39 1.37 -11.56 -1.05
N CYS A 40 0.15 -12.08 -1.18
CA CYS A 40 -0.82 -11.75 -2.22
C CYS A 40 -1.01 -10.25 -2.47
N ILE A 41 -0.90 -9.41 -1.42
CA ILE A 41 -1.18 -7.98 -1.52
C ILE A 41 -0.24 -7.26 -2.49
N LEU A 42 0.99 -7.76 -2.64
CA LEU A 42 1.96 -7.18 -3.57
C LEU A 42 1.52 -7.32 -5.03
N GLN A 43 0.96 -8.48 -5.39
CA GLN A 43 0.39 -8.70 -6.72
C GLN A 43 -0.90 -7.89 -6.90
N PHE A 44 -1.71 -7.77 -5.84
CA PHE A 44 -2.92 -6.94 -5.90
C PHE A 44 -2.62 -5.47 -6.20
N PHE A 45 -1.54 -4.91 -5.64
CA PHE A 45 -1.14 -3.53 -5.96
C PHE A 45 -0.84 -3.34 -7.46
N GLN A 46 -0.22 -4.31 -8.12
CA GLN A 46 0.02 -4.24 -9.58
C GLN A 46 -1.28 -4.18 -10.38
N CYS A 47 -2.31 -4.92 -9.94
CA CYS A 47 -3.63 -4.86 -10.53
C CYS A 47 -4.27 -3.48 -10.33
N VAL A 48 -4.23 -2.96 -9.11
CA VAL A 48 -4.76 -1.62 -8.77
C VAL A 48 -4.07 -0.53 -9.61
N GLU A 49 -2.74 -0.57 -9.73
CA GLU A 49 -1.98 0.35 -10.58
C GLU A 49 -2.43 0.29 -12.05
N SER A 50 -2.63 -0.93 -12.57
CA SER A 50 -3.11 -1.13 -13.94
C SER A 50 -4.50 -0.56 -14.17
N VAL A 51 -5.40 -0.70 -13.19
CA VAL A 51 -6.73 -0.11 -13.22
C VAL A 51 -6.65 1.42 -13.20
N ILE A 52 -5.90 2.00 -12.26
CA ILE A 52 -5.71 3.45 -12.15
C ILE A 52 -5.16 4.03 -13.47
N ALA A 53 -4.12 3.41 -14.04
CA ALA A 53 -3.53 3.84 -15.29
C ALA A 53 -4.50 3.74 -16.47
N THR A 54 -5.40 2.75 -16.46
CA THR A 54 -6.42 2.59 -17.51
C THR A 54 -7.51 3.65 -17.37
N THR A 55 -8.05 3.84 -16.16
CA THR A 55 -9.04 4.89 -15.88
C THR A 55 -8.50 6.28 -16.21
N ALA A 56 -7.25 6.59 -15.85
CA ALA A 56 -6.63 7.87 -16.18
C ALA A 56 -6.50 8.09 -17.70
N ARG A 57 -6.15 7.05 -18.46
CA ARG A 57 -6.09 7.11 -19.94
C ARG A 57 -7.47 7.35 -20.55
N GLU A 58 -8.50 6.65 -20.06
CA GLU A 58 -9.88 6.83 -20.51
C GLU A 58 -10.36 8.26 -20.25
N GLN A 59 -10.11 8.80 -19.05
CA GLN A 59 -10.47 10.18 -18.71
C GLN A 59 -9.77 11.22 -19.59
N LEU A 60 -8.49 10.99 -19.93
CA LEU A 60 -7.75 11.86 -20.85
C LEU A 60 -8.29 11.78 -22.28
N ALA A 61 -8.67 10.59 -22.75
CA ALA A 61 -9.27 10.42 -24.07
C ALA A 61 -10.62 11.16 -24.18
N LEU A 62 -11.47 11.04 -23.16
CA LEU A 62 -12.73 11.78 -23.05
C LEU A 62 -12.52 13.31 -22.98
N ALA A 63 -11.46 13.77 -22.32
CA ALA A 63 -11.12 15.19 -22.24
C ALA A 63 -10.54 15.73 -23.57
N GLY A 64 -9.88 14.88 -24.37
CA GLY A 64 -9.33 15.23 -25.68
C GLY A 64 -10.38 15.35 -26.79
N GLU A 65 -11.53 14.68 -26.67
CA GLU A 65 -12.67 14.82 -27.60
C GLU A 65 -13.47 16.12 -27.38
N VAL A 66 -13.21 16.86 -26.30
CA VAL A 66 -13.81 18.18 -26.01
C VAL A 66 -12.93 19.32 -26.56
N HIS A 67 -12.36 19.15 -27.75
CA HIS A 67 -11.79 20.25 -28.57
C HIS A 67 -11.56 19.81 -30.02
N VAL A 68 -12.64 19.60 -30.79
CA VAL A 68 -12.67 19.78 -32.25
C VAL A 68 -13.95 20.51 -32.63
#